data_AF-A0A1N6VM85-F1
#
_entry.id   AF-A0A1N6VM85-F1
#
_cell.length_a   1.000
_cell.length_b   1.000
_cell.length_c   1.000
_cell.angle_alpha   90.00
_cell.angle_beta   90.00
_cell.angle_gamma   90.00
#
_symmetry.space_group_name_H-M   'P 1'
#
loop_
_entity.id
_entity.type
_entity.pdbx_description
1 polymer ?
#
loop_
_entity_poly.entity_id
_entity_poly.type
_entity_poly.pdbx_seq_one_letter_code
_entity_poly.pdbx_strand_id
1 'polypeptide(L)'
;MIRTNLFDQLNRRPAGMPRWAAWLAMAASFAVGITLFLVAASLALILIPVVALAGAIAIWRLKARLKAAGFDDRADPFAGQARPQGRIEIIDAEYRIIEPGEPPRR
;
A
#
# COMPACT_ATOMS: atom_id res chain seq x y z
N MET A 1 22.09 -23.74 51.58
CA MET A 1 21.56 -24.53 50.44
C MET A 1 20.08 -24.16 50.27
N ILE A 2 19.76 -23.22 49.38
CA ILE A 2 18.39 -22.72 49.18
C ILE A 2 17.71 -23.66 48.17
N ARG A 3 16.74 -24.46 48.62
CA ARG A 3 15.91 -25.24 47.70
C ARG A 3 14.91 -24.27 47.06
N THR A 4 15.13 -23.94 45.80
CA THR A 4 14.23 -23.11 45.01
C THR A 4 12.93 -23.87 44.80
N ASN A 5 11.90 -23.51 45.58
CA ASN A 5 10.56 -24.09 45.53
C ASN A 5 9.76 -23.55 44.32
N LEU A 6 10.43 -23.43 43.17
CA LEU A 6 9.88 -22.89 41.93
C LEU A 6 8.85 -23.86 41.34
N PHE A 7 9.09 -25.16 41.48
CA PHE A 7 8.15 -26.21 41.04
C PHE A 7 6.84 -26.20 41.85
N ASP A 8 6.87 -25.80 43.12
CA ASP A 8 5.66 -25.69 43.96
C ASP A 8 4.81 -24.46 43.59
N GLN A 9 5.45 -23.40 43.09
CA GLN A 9 4.75 -22.21 42.56
C GLN A 9 4.11 -22.46 41.19
N LEU A 10 4.79 -23.21 40.30
CA LEU A 10 4.21 -23.60 39.01
C LEU A 10 3.10 -24.66 39.15
N ASN A 11 3.19 -25.53 40.17
CA ASN A 11 2.23 -26.63 40.38
C ASN A 11 1.12 -26.28 41.38
N ARG A 12 1.07 -25.03 41.87
CA ARG A 12 -0.12 -24.49 42.54
C ARG A 12 -1.23 -24.44 41.50
N ARG A 13 -2.02 -25.52 41.44
CA ARG A 13 -3.35 -25.51 40.82
C ARG A 13 -4.04 -24.21 41.25
N PRO A 14 -4.55 -23.39 40.30
CA PRO A 14 -5.22 -22.17 40.67
C PRO A 14 -6.32 -22.55 41.65
N ALA A 15 -6.17 -22.15 42.91
CA ALA A 15 -7.21 -22.29 43.91
C ALA A 15 -8.48 -21.72 43.26
N GLY A 16 -9.53 -22.55 43.15
CA GLY A 16 -10.67 -22.36 42.25
C GLY A 16 -10.99 -20.88 42.05
N MET A 17 -10.60 -20.36 40.89
CA MET A 17 -10.65 -18.93 40.62
C MET A 17 -12.12 -18.50 40.67
N PRO A 18 -12.49 -17.50 41.50
CA PRO A 18 -13.89 -17.15 41.66
C PRO A 18 -14.47 -16.63 40.33
N ARG A 19 -15.72 -16.99 40.02
CA ARG A 19 -16.34 -16.75 38.70
C ARG A 19 -16.32 -15.28 38.26
N TRP A 20 -16.37 -14.34 39.21
CA TRP A 20 -16.28 -12.90 38.92
C TRP A 20 -14.88 -12.50 38.41
N ALA A 21 -13.82 -13.11 38.95
CA ALA A 21 -12.45 -12.86 38.52
C ALA A 21 -12.19 -13.43 37.11
N ALA A 22 -12.80 -14.57 36.78
CA ALA A 22 -12.75 -15.12 35.43
C ALA A 22 -13.43 -14.19 34.40
N TRP A 23 -14.58 -13.60 34.74
CA TRP A 23 -15.25 -12.61 33.89
C TRP A 23 -14.42 -11.34 33.68
N LEU A 24 -13.81 -10.82 34.74
CA LEU A 24 -12.90 -9.66 34.64
C LEU A 24 -11.67 -9.97 33.79
N ALA A 25 -11.07 -11.16 33.95
CA ALA A 25 -9.93 -11.56 33.14
C ALA A 25 -10.32 -11.68 31.66
N MET A 26 -11.50 -12.23 31.36
CA MET A 26 -12.02 -12.33 30.00
C MET A 26 -12.27 -10.94 29.38
N ALA A 27 -12.91 -10.03 30.13
CA ALA A 27 -13.13 -8.66 29.69
C ALA A 27 -11.82 -7.89 29.49
N ALA A 28 -10.85 -8.04 30.41
CA ALA A 28 -9.53 -7.43 30.30
C ALA A 28 -8.77 -7.95 29.07
N SER A 29 -8.81 -9.27 28.83
CA SER A 29 -8.18 -9.89 27.66
C SER A 29 -8.78 -9.36 26.37
N PHE A 30 -10.11 -9.18 26.33
CA PHE A 30 -10.80 -8.61 25.20
C PHE A 30 -10.41 -7.15 24.96
N ALA A 31 -10.36 -6.33 26.03
CA ALA A 31 -9.91 -4.94 25.94
C ALA A 31 -8.48 -4.83 25.42
N VAL A 32 -7.55 -5.65 25.93
CA VAL A 32 -6.16 -5.72 25.46
C VAL A 32 -6.11 -6.08 23.97
N GLY A 33 -6.90 -7.06 23.54
CA GLY A 33 -7.01 -7.44 22.14
C GLY A 33 -7.46 -6.27 21.24
N ILE A 34 -8.50 -5.54 21.67
CA ILE A 34 -8.98 -4.35 20.94
C ILE A 34 -7.91 -3.27 20.90
N THR A 35 -7.25 -2.98 22.03
CA THR A 35 -6.20 -1.96 22.10
C THR A 35 -5.05 -2.31 21.15
N LEU A 36 -4.57 -3.56 21.16
CA LEU A 36 -3.53 -4.02 20.25
C LEU A 36 -3.96 -3.93 18.78
N PHE A 37 -5.20 -4.30 18.48
CA PHE A 37 -5.75 -4.16 17.14
C PHE A 37 -5.80 -2.69 16.68
N LEU A 38 -6.26 -1.79 17.53
CA LEU A 38 -6.30 -0.35 17.24
C LEU A 38 -4.90 0.22 17.02
N VAL A 39 -3.92 -0.18 17.84
CA VAL A 39 -2.52 0.22 17.66
C VAL A 39 -2.00 -0.28 16.31
N ALA A 40 -2.21 -1.55 15.97
CA ALA A 40 -1.79 -2.12 14.70
C ALA A 40 -2.48 -1.45 13.49
N ALA A 41 -3.79 -1.22 13.58
CA ALA A 41 -4.57 -0.57 12.52
C ALA A 41 -4.15 0.90 12.32
N SER A 42 -3.95 1.64 13.43
CA SER A 42 -3.46 3.02 13.38
C SER A 42 -2.07 3.09 12.77
N LEU A 43 -1.17 2.19 13.16
CA LEU A 43 0.17 2.10 12.60
C LEU A 43 0.12 1.77 11.10
N ALA A 44 -0.71 0.80 10.70
CA ALA A 44 -0.90 0.43 9.30
C ALA A 44 -1.46 1.59 8.45
N LEU A 45 -2.38 2.39 8.99
CA LEU A 45 -2.94 3.55 8.29
C LEU A 45 -1.86 4.55 7.86
N ILE A 46 -0.79 4.69 8.65
CA ILE A 46 0.36 5.55 8.36
C ILE A 46 1.39 4.81 7.48
N LEU A 47 1.65 3.53 7.75
CA LEU A 47 2.66 2.75 7.03
C LEU A 47 2.26 2.45 5.58
N ILE A 48 0.99 2.15 5.32
CA ILE A 48 0.49 1.83 3.98
C ILE A 48 0.86 2.94 2.97
N PRO A 49 0.52 4.23 3.18
CA PRO A 49 0.87 5.27 2.21
C PRO A 49 2.38 5.47 2.07
N VAL A 50 3.15 5.35 3.16
CA VAL A 50 4.61 5.46 3.12
C VAL A 50 5.22 4.35 2.26
N VAL A 51 4.81 3.11 2.50
CA VAL A 51 5.29 1.93 1.74
C VAL A 51 4.82 1.99 0.29
N ALA A 52 3.58 2.41 0.04
CA ALA A 52 3.07 2.60 -1.32
C ALA A 52 3.89 3.62 -2.09
N LEU A 53 4.23 4.75 -1.47
CA LEU A 53 5.07 5.78 -2.10
C LEU A 53 6.49 5.28 -2.34
N ALA A 54 7.10 4.64 -1.34
CA ALA A 54 8.45 4.06 -1.48
C ALA A 54 8.49 2.98 -2.57
N GLY A 55 7.47 2.12 -2.64
CA GLY A 55 7.31 1.11 -3.68
C GLY A 55 7.17 1.72 -5.07
N ALA A 56 6.36 2.76 -5.23
CA ALA A 56 6.22 3.47 -6.50
C ALA A 56 7.55 4.08 -6.96
N ILE A 57 8.30 4.71 -6.04
CA ILE A 57 9.63 5.27 -6.33
C ILE A 57 10.62 4.15 -6.71
N ALA A 58 10.62 3.04 -5.98
CA ALA A 58 11.49 1.90 -6.25
C ALA A 58 11.22 1.29 -7.64
N ILE A 59 9.95 1.09 -7.99
CA ILE A 59 9.53 0.60 -9.32
C ILE A 59 9.95 1.61 -10.40
N TRP A 60 9.74 2.90 -10.18
CA TRP A 60 10.15 3.93 -11.13
C TRP A 60 11.67 3.92 -11.35
N ARG A 61 12.44 3.79 -10.28
CA ARG A 61 13.90 3.70 -10.34
C ARG A 61 14.37 2.43 -11.05
N LEU A 62 13.70 1.30 -10.82
CA LEU A 62 13.99 0.03 -11.47
C LEU A 62 13.68 0.11 -12.97
N LYS A 63 12.52 0.65 -13.36
CA LYS A 63 12.15 0.86 -14.76
C LYS A 63 13.15 1.78 -15.46
N ALA A 64 13.57 2.87 -14.81
CA ALA A 64 14.59 3.76 -15.36
C ALA A 64 15.94 3.07 -15.60
N ARG A 65 16.35 2.15 -14.71
CA ARG A 65 17.57 1.35 -14.88
C ARG A 65 17.43 0.30 -15.98
N LEU A 66 16.28 -0.36 -16.10
CA LEU A 66 16.00 -1.32 -17.17
C LEU A 66 15.97 -0.63 -18.55
N LYS A 67 15.40 0.57 -18.62
CA LYS A 67 15.45 1.42 -19.81
C LYS A 67 16.88 1.82 -20.18
N ALA A 68 17.68 2.22 -19.21
CA ALA A 68 19.10 2.53 -19.42
C ALA A 68 19.92 1.30 -19.86
N ALA A 69 19.48 0.10 -19.49
CA ALA A 69 20.09 -1.17 -19.90
C ALA A 69 19.54 -1.71 -21.23
N GLY A 70 18.66 -0.96 -21.93
CA GLY A 70 18.18 -1.31 -23.27
C GLY A 70 17.08 -2.37 -23.33
N PHE A 71 16.42 -2.69 -22.21
CA PHE A 71 15.37 -3.72 -22.16
C PHE A 71 13.95 -3.20 -22.49
N ASP A 72 13.78 -1.90 -22.76
CA ASP A 72 12.46 -1.25 -22.91
C ASP A 72 11.86 -1.36 -24.34
N ASP A 73 12.60 -1.86 -25.33
CA ASP A 73 12.17 -1.87 -26.74
C ASP A 73 11.05 -2.88 -27.07
N ARG A 74 10.69 -3.79 -26.15
CA ARG A 74 9.74 -4.89 -26.45
C ARG A 74 8.46 -4.90 -25.62
N ALA A 75 8.32 -4.03 -24.63
CA ALA A 75 7.27 -4.19 -23.61
C ALA A 75 6.04 -3.29 -23.79
N ASP A 76 6.06 -2.30 -24.68
CA ASP A 76 5.00 -1.28 -24.69
C ASP A 76 4.42 -1.01 -26.10
N PRO A 77 3.45 -1.81 -26.56
CA PRO A 77 2.70 -1.53 -27.79
C PRO A 77 1.81 -0.27 -27.69
N PHE A 78 1.77 0.41 -26.54
CA PHE A 78 0.99 1.64 -26.30
C PHE A 78 1.84 2.83 -25.84
N ALA A 79 3.18 2.75 -25.86
CA ALA A 79 4.09 3.84 -25.49
C ALA A 79 4.06 5.06 -26.45
N GLY A 80 3.17 5.08 -27.43
CA GLY A 80 2.96 6.20 -28.36
C GLY A 80 2.23 7.42 -27.76
N GLN A 81 1.84 7.42 -26.48
CA GLN A 81 1.06 8.50 -25.87
C GLN A 81 1.62 8.98 -24.52
N ALA A 82 2.94 8.94 -24.35
CA ALA A 82 3.60 9.80 -23.36
C ALA A 82 3.41 11.26 -23.79
N ARG A 83 2.34 11.89 -23.27
CA ARG A 83 2.02 13.32 -23.35
C ARG A 83 3.31 14.17 -23.43
N PRO A 84 3.52 14.96 -24.50
CA PRO A 84 4.56 15.98 -24.49
C PRO A 84 4.17 17.04 -23.45
N GLN A 85 4.74 16.93 -22.26
CA GLN A 85 4.74 17.99 -21.26
C GLN A 85 5.52 19.16 -21.83
N GLY A 86 4.85 20.29 -22.07
CA GLY A 86 5.52 21.59 -22.14
C GLY A 86 5.66 22.25 -23.51
N ARG A 87 4.91 21.83 -24.54
CA ARG A 87 4.67 22.69 -25.70
C ARG A 87 3.18 22.94 -25.80
N ILE A 88 2.75 24.17 -25.52
CA ILE A 88 1.42 24.65 -25.84
C ILE A 88 1.34 24.55 -27.35
N GLU A 89 0.77 23.47 -27.86
CA GLU A 89 0.41 23.35 -29.26
C GLU A 89 -0.84 24.20 -29.41
N ILE A 90 -0.64 25.46 -29.80
CA ILE A 90 -1.73 26.30 -30.26
C ILE A 90 -2.17 25.69 -31.58
N ILE A 91 -3.20 24.84 -31.50
CA ILE A 91 -3.86 24.30 -32.69
C ILE A 91 -4.70 25.45 -33.22
N ASP A 92 -4.17 26.20 -34.18
CA ASP A 92 -4.94 27.14 -34.98
C ASP A 92 -5.79 26.32 -35.95
N ALA A 93 -6.89 25.78 -35.43
CA ALA A 93 -7.84 24.99 -36.21
C ALA A 93 -8.66 25.95 -37.07
N GLU A 94 -8.09 26.36 -38.20
CA GLU A 94 -8.81 27.11 -39.20
C GLU A 94 -9.93 26.21 -39.75
N TYR A 95 -11.18 26.54 -39.43
CA TYR A 95 -12.33 25.72 -39.81
C TYR A 95 -12.59 25.92 -41.31
N ARG A 96 -12.31 24.90 -42.11
CA ARG A 96 -12.69 24.88 -43.52
C ARG A 96 -14.07 24.25 -43.67
N ILE A 97 -15.03 25.02 -44.15
CA ILE A 97 -16.33 24.50 -44.59
C ILE A 97 -16.08 23.82 -45.94
N ILE A 98 -16.27 22.50 -46.00
CA ILE A 98 -16.21 21.75 -47.26
C ILE A 98 -17.59 21.87 -47.90
N GLU A 99 -17.65 22.56 -49.04
CA GLU A 99 -18.89 22.65 -49.81
C GLU A 99 -19.21 21.29 -50.47
N PRO A 100 -20.49 20.90 -50.57
CA PRO A 100 -20.87 19.63 -51.18
C PRO A 100 -20.52 19.62 -52.68
N GLY A 101 -19.37 19.04 -53.02
CA GLY A 101 -18.92 18.87 -54.40
C GLY A 101 -17.42 19.07 -54.63
N GLU A 102 -16.64 19.46 -53.63
CA GLU A 102 -15.22 19.74 -53.84
C GLU A 102 -14.36 18.45 -53.95
N PRO A 103 -13.54 18.29 -55.01
CA PRO A 103 -12.73 17.09 -55.17
C PRO A 103 -11.53 17.09 -54.19
N PRO A 104 -11.21 15.94 -53.57
CA PRO A 104 -10.13 15.84 -52.60
C PRO A 104 -8.77 16.04 -53.29
N ARG A 105 -8.01 17.04 -52.86
CA ARG A 105 -6.60 17.17 -53.25
C ARG A 105 -5.75 16.27 -52.35
N ARG A 106 -4.91 15.45 -52.99
CA ARG A 106 -3.87 14.62 -52.37
C ARG A 106 -2.68 15.47 -51.93
#